data_AF-A0A6M8VNU7-F1
#
_entry.id   AF-A0A6M8VNU7-F1
#
_cell.length_a   1.000
_cell.length_b   1.000
_cell.length_c   1.000
_cell.angle_alpha   90.00
_cell.angle_beta   90.00
_cell.angle_gamma   90.00
#
_symmetry.space_group_name_H-M   'P 1'
#
loop_
_entity.id
_entity.type
_entity.pdbx_description
1 polymer ?
#
loop_
_entity_poly.entity_id
_entity_poly.type
_entity_poly.pdbx_seq_one_letter_code
_entity_poly.pdbx_strand_id
1 'polypeptide(L)'
;MMRRLLWAGAFLLILWWFWPAPTPVYEALDGAVRQAPTFNHQLSVDGPPLQQALDDSPGPFSAGEFLIEPVANFEIEARVLGRKRYRSGVEAELSPLDVAFGWGPMARPEVLKKIRISQSGRFYRWRVDEFPIPRRDIEQHSANMHLIPASAGIADQIDQIDPDQFVRLGGYLVNVDRADGWRWRTSLTRSDTGAGACEIVLVTRVQPLPDGGRGN
;
A
#
# COMPACT_ATOMS: atom_id res chain seq x y z
N MET A 1 31.43 23.39 51.99
CA MET A 1 30.05 22.85 51.82
C MET A 1 29.78 22.78 50.32
N MET A 2 29.29 21.64 49.85
CA MET A 2 29.20 21.19 48.45
C MET A 2 28.64 22.20 47.44
N ARG A 3 29.26 22.25 46.24
CA ARG A 3 28.53 22.30 44.96
C ARG A 3 29.21 21.36 43.97
N ARG A 4 28.72 20.11 43.93
CA ARG A 4 28.94 19.16 42.84
C ARG A 4 27.72 19.16 41.92
N LEU A 5 27.96 18.85 40.65
CA LEU A 5 27.02 18.28 39.67
C LEU A 5 25.90 19.17 39.11
N LEU A 6 26.12 19.74 37.92
CA LEU A 6 25.09 19.90 36.88
C LEU A 6 25.76 19.90 35.48
N TRP A 7 26.27 18.74 35.04
CA TRP A 7 26.70 18.53 33.64
C TRP A 7 26.34 17.14 33.11
N ALA A 8 25.28 16.50 33.64
CA ALA A 8 24.83 15.19 33.16
C ALA A 8 23.58 15.26 32.25
N GLY A 9 22.86 16.39 32.22
CA GLY A 9 21.60 16.51 31.46
C GLY A 9 21.74 16.92 29.99
N ALA A 10 22.81 17.62 29.62
CA ALA A 10 22.97 18.17 28.27
C ALA A 10 23.50 17.16 27.23
N PHE A 11 24.25 16.14 27.67
CA PHE A 11 24.84 15.15 26.76
C PHE A 11 23.83 14.10 26.25
N LEU A 12 22.80 13.76 27.04
CA LEU A 12 21.79 12.78 26.65
C LEU A 12 20.78 13.31 25.60
N LEU A 13 20.53 14.63 25.59
CA LEU A 13 19.62 15.24 24.59
C LEU A 13 20.28 15.41 23.22
N ILE A 14 21.59 15.61 23.17
CA ILE A 14 22.34 15.74 21.91
C ILE A 14 22.50 14.36 21.24
N LEU A 15 22.72 13.30 22.01
CA LEU A 15 22.80 11.92 21.47
C LEU A 15 21.49 11.40 20.90
N TRP A 16 20.33 11.87 21.40
CA TRP A 16 19.03 11.53 20.83
C TRP A 16 18.74 12.27 19.51
N TRP A 17 19.27 13.48 19.35
CA TRP A 17 19.13 14.29 18.14
C TRP A 17 19.98 13.77 16.96
N PHE A 18 21.10 13.12 17.28
CA PHE A 18 22.01 12.52 16.30
C PHE A 18 21.79 11.02 16.09
N TRP A 19 20.74 10.42 16.66
CA TRP A 19 20.37 9.06 16.28
C TRP A 19 19.70 9.14 14.90
N PRO A 20 20.35 8.71 13.81
CA PRO A 20 19.72 8.73 12.51
C PRO A 20 18.45 7.88 12.60
N ALA A 21 17.33 8.42 12.11
CA ALA A 21 16.16 7.60 11.88
C ALA A 21 16.59 6.44 10.96
N PRO A 22 16.13 5.21 11.20
CA PRO A 22 16.41 4.11 10.28
C PRO A 22 16.00 4.57 8.87
N THR A 23 16.92 4.41 7.92
CA THR A 23 16.70 4.76 6.51
C THR A 23 15.47 4.00 6.02
N PRO A 24 14.47 4.68 5.45
CA PRO A 24 13.29 4.02 4.94
C PRO A 24 13.64 2.96 3.90
N VAL A 25 12.93 1.83 3.93
CA VAL A 25 13.24 0.65 3.09
C VAL A 25 13.25 1.02 1.59
N TYR A 26 12.43 1.98 1.18
CA TYR A 26 12.34 2.43 -0.22
C TYR A 26 13.57 3.16 -0.75
N GLU A 27 14.48 3.64 0.11
CA GLU A 27 15.75 4.23 -0.36
C GLU A 27 16.67 3.17 -0.98
N ALA A 28 16.62 1.93 -0.47
CA ALA A 28 17.39 0.81 -1.02
C ALA A 28 16.78 0.24 -2.31
N LEU A 29 15.49 0.51 -2.56
CA LEU A 29 14.77 0.07 -3.74
C LEU A 29 14.91 1.03 -4.92
N ASP A 30 15.29 2.28 -4.63
CA ASP A 30 15.38 3.33 -5.63
C ASP A 30 16.42 2.98 -6.71
N GLY A 31 16.03 3.08 -7.98
CA GLY A 31 16.83 2.67 -9.13
C GLY A 31 17.01 1.15 -9.31
N ALA A 32 16.72 0.30 -8.32
CA ALA A 32 16.78 -1.15 -8.44
C ALA A 32 15.52 -1.73 -9.11
N VAL A 33 14.35 -1.15 -8.82
CA VAL A 33 13.07 -1.60 -9.35
C VAL A 33 12.79 -0.92 -10.69
N ARG A 34 12.71 -1.71 -11.77
CA ARG A 34 12.35 -1.18 -13.10
C ARG A 34 10.89 -0.76 -13.12
N GLN A 35 10.62 0.42 -13.68
CA GLN A 35 9.26 0.88 -13.96
C GLN A 35 8.86 0.45 -15.37
N ALA A 36 7.69 -0.17 -15.52
CA ALA A 36 7.07 -0.29 -16.84
C ALA A 36 6.74 1.12 -17.36
N PRO A 37 6.92 1.41 -18.66
CA PRO A 37 6.85 2.79 -19.16
C PRO A 37 5.42 3.35 -19.18
N THR A 38 4.39 2.51 -19.27
CA THR A 38 2.98 2.93 -19.38
C THR A 38 2.03 1.94 -18.72
N PHE A 39 0.87 2.41 -18.27
CA PHE A 39 -0.21 1.54 -17.79
C PHE A 39 -0.83 0.79 -18.96
N ASN A 40 -1.36 -0.39 -18.68
CA ASN A 40 -2.13 -1.16 -19.64
C ASN A 40 -3.37 -0.36 -20.09
N HIS A 41 -3.62 -0.33 -21.40
CA HIS A 41 -4.75 0.39 -22.00
C HIS A 41 -6.13 -0.21 -21.63
N GLN A 42 -6.16 -1.45 -21.15
CA GLN A 42 -7.37 -2.12 -20.67
C GLN A 42 -7.70 -1.78 -19.21
N LEU A 43 -6.80 -1.08 -18.52
CA LEU A 43 -7.01 -0.68 -17.14
C LEU A 43 -8.17 0.33 -17.06
N SER A 44 -9.16 0.02 -16.22
CA SER A 44 -10.37 0.82 -16.05
C SER A 44 -10.91 0.67 -14.64
N VAL A 45 -11.44 1.75 -14.07
CA VAL A 45 -12.10 1.71 -12.77
C VAL A 45 -13.32 0.81 -12.72
N ASP A 46 -13.95 0.53 -13.86
CA ASP A 46 -15.11 -0.37 -13.92
C ASP A 46 -14.70 -1.85 -13.89
N GLY A 47 -13.42 -2.15 -14.15
CA GLY A 47 -12.86 -3.50 -14.21
C GLY A 47 -12.10 -3.92 -12.95
N PRO A 48 -11.80 -5.21 -12.79
CA PRO A 48 -10.93 -5.67 -11.71
C PRO A 48 -9.47 -5.22 -11.94
N PRO A 49 -8.65 -5.22 -10.88
CA PRO A 49 -7.21 -5.06 -11.02
C PRO A 49 -6.64 -6.06 -12.02
N LEU A 50 -5.70 -5.60 -12.84
CA LEU A 50 -4.97 -6.44 -13.78
C LEU A 50 -3.84 -7.13 -13.02
N GLN A 51 -3.87 -8.47 -13.02
CA GLN A 51 -2.83 -9.32 -12.45
C GLN A 51 -2.32 -10.24 -13.55
N GLN A 52 -1.04 -10.14 -13.89
CA GLN A 52 -0.42 -10.91 -14.97
C GLN A 52 0.82 -11.63 -14.47
N ALA A 53 1.15 -12.74 -15.13
CA ALA A 53 2.44 -13.41 -14.90
C ALA A 53 3.60 -12.44 -15.18
N LEU A 54 4.73 -12.70 -14.55
CA LEU A 54 5.96 -11.97 -14.83
C LEU A 54 6.54 -12.48 -16.16
N ASP A 55 6.50 -11.65 -17.20
CA ASP A 55 7.08 -11.99 -18.51
C ASP A 55 8.62 -12.08 -18.43
N ASP A 56 9.22 -11.14 -17.70
CA ASP A 56 10.60 -11.16 -17.22
C ASP A 56 10.57 -11.05 -15.70
N SER A 57 11.19 -11.99 -14.98
CA SER A 57 11.22 -11.92 -13.51
C SER A 57 12.15 -10.80 -13.07
N PRO A 58 11.64 -9.70 -12.48
CA PRO A 58 12.52 -8.79 -11.77
C PRO A 58 13.08 -9.62 -10.62
N GLY A 59 14.41 -9.84 -10.62
CA GLY A 59 15.04 -10.58 -9.53
C GLY A 59 14.64 -9.99 -8.17
N PRO A 60 14.72 -10.78 -7.09
CA PRO A 60 14.30 -10.29 -5.78
C PRO A 60 15.12 -9.05 -5.38
N PHE A 61 14.45 -8.12 -4.72
CA PHE A 61 15.05 -6.86 -4.28
C PHE A 61 15.44 -6.97 -2.81
N SER A 62 16.67 -6.59 -2.48
CA SER A 62 17.14 -6.50 -1.10
C SER A 62 16.96 -5.08 -0.59
N ALA A 63 16.33 -4.92 0.56
CA ALA A 63 16.16 -3.62 1.18
C ALA A 63 16.30 -3.75 2.71
N GLY A 64 17.46 -3.36 3.24
CA GLY A 64 17.81 -3.65 4.63
C GLY A 64 17.85 -5.15 4.91
N GLU A 65 17.05 -5.61 5.88
CA GLU A 65 16.91 -7.03 6.23
C GLU A 65 15.84 -7.77 5.42
N PHE A 66 15.15 -7.07 4.52
CA PHE A 66 14.04 -7.60 3.74
C PHE A 66 14.49 -8.10 2.37
N LEU A 67 14.03 -9.29 1.99
CA LEU A 67 14.07 -9.81 0.64
C LEU A 67 12.66 -9.74 0.05
N ILE A 68 12.48 -8.91 -0.97
CA ILE A 68 11.19 -8.64 -1.62
C ILE A 68 11.17 -9.37 -2.96
N GLU A 69 10.30 -10.38 -3.09
CA GLU A 69 10.18 -11.23 -4.26
C GLU A 69 8.90 -10.89 -5.05
N PRO A 70 9.03 -10.33 -6.27
CA PRO A 70 7.91 -10.17 -7.18
C PRO A 70 7.31 -11.52 -7.59
N VAL A 71 5.97 -11.60 -7.58
CA VAL A 71 5.24 -12.80 -7.97
C VAL A 71 4.21 -12.58 -9.07
N ALA A 72 3.80 -11.33 -9.31
CA ALA A 72 2.93 -10.97 -10.44
C ALA A 72 3.05 -9.48 -10.78
N ASN A 73 2.86 -9.14 -12.06
CA ASN A 73 2.59 -7.76 -12.47
C ASN A 73 1.22 -7.35 -11.94
N PHE A 74 1.11 -6.12 -11.42
CA PHE A 74 -0.13 -5.61 -10.84
C PHE A 74 -0.41 -4.19 -11.28
N GLU A 75 -1.62 -3.96 -11.77
CA GLU A 75 -2.13 -2.62 -12.06
C GLU A 75 -3.58 -2.50 -11.61
N ILE A 76 -3.94 -1.34 -11.07
CA ILE A 76 -5.32 -1.03 -10.65
C ILE A 76 -5.66 0.41 -11.02
N GLU A 77 -6.87 0.62 -11.51
CA GLU A 77 -7.56 1.91 -11.47
C GLU A 77 -8.72 1.76 -10.48
N ALA A 78 -8.77 2.60 -9.45
CA ALA A 78 -9.76 2.45 -8.39
C ALA A 78 -10.05 3.77 -7.70
N ARG A 79 -11.20 3.80 -7.02
CA ARG A 79 -11.52 4.80 -6.02
C ARG A 79 -10.90 4.42 -4.68
N VAL A 80 -10.37 5.42 -3.99
CA VAL A 80 -9.88 5.30 -2.62
C VAL A 80 -11.07 5.35 -1.67
N LEU A 81 -11.30 4.25 -0.95
CA LEU A 81 -12.38 4.12 0.03
C LEU A 81 -11.96 4.58 1.43
N GLY A 82 -10.67 4.48 1.72
CA GLY A 82 -10.09 4.83 2.99
C GLY A 82 -8.58 4.62 2.97
N ARG A 83 -7.88 5.27 3.91
CA ARG A 83 -6.46 5.05 4.13
C ARG A 83 -6.13 4.97 5.61
N LYS A 84 -5.11 4.18 5.95
CA LYS A 84 -4.60 4.07 7.32
C LYS A 84 -3.07 4.07 7.34
N ARG A 85 -2.51 5.05 8.04
CA ARG A 85 -1.07 5.14 8.30
C ARG A 85 -0.66 4.26 9.47
N TYR A 86 0.50 3.61 9.35
CA TYR A 86 1.18 2.87 10.39
C TYR A 86 2.58 3.45 10.60
N ARG A 87 2.99 3.57 11.87
CA ARG A 87 4.29 4.15 12.26
C ARG A 87 5.16 3.18 13.08
N SER A 88 4.67 1.97 13.31
CA SER A 88 5.27 0.99 14.19
C SER A 88 4.96 -0.43 13.74
N GLY A 89 5.88 -1.35 14.02
CA GLY A 89 5.82 -2.75 13.59
C GLY A 89 6.61 -2.99 12.30
N VAL A 90 7.08 -4.22 12.12
CA VAL A 90 7.96 -4.63 11.00
C VAL A 90 7.31 -4.32 9.65
N GLU A 91 6.00 -4.57 9.52
CA GLU A 91 5.24 -4.26 8.31
C GLU A 91 5.19 -2.75 8.01
N ALA A 92 5.36 -1.87 9.01
CA ALA A 92 5.28 -0.41 8.82
C ALA A 92 6.55 0.15 8.19
N GLU A 93 7.67 -0.55 8.35
CA GLU A 93 8.94 -0.20 7.70
C GLU A 93 8.84 -0.39 6.18
N LEU A 94 8.05 -1.38 5.74
CA LEU A 94 7.77 -1.68 4.33
C LEU A 94 6.56 -0.90 3.80
N SER A 95 5.42 -1.01 4.47
CA SER A 95 4.12 -0.44 4.09
C SER A 95 3.68 0.59 5.13
N PRO A 96 4.07 1.87 5.00
CA PRO A 96 3.67 2.93 5.93
C PRO A 96 2.20 3.34 5.77
N LEU A 97 1.57 3.01 4.64
CA LEU A 97 0.18 3.33 4.33
C LEU A 97 -0.54 2.11 3.75
N ASP A 98 -1.64 1.71 4.37
CA ASP A 98 -2.59 0.77 3.78
C ASP A 98 -3.77 1.54 3.19
N VAL A 99 -4.24 1.12 2.02
CA VAL A 99 -5.33 1.78 1.30
C VAL A 99 -6.43 0.77 0.99
N ALA A 100 -7.66 1.13 1.35
CA ALA A 100 -8.84 0.41 0.92
C ALA A 100 -9.27 0.97 -0.45
N PHE A 101 -9.30 0.11 -1.47
CA PHE A 101 -9.69 0.46 -2.83
C PHE A 101 -11.03 -0.15 -3.19
N GLY A 102 -11.78 0.54 -4.06
CA GLY A 102 -13.02 0.08 -4.67
C GLY A 102 -13.02 0.33 -6.17
N TRP A 103 -13.41 -0.69 -6.93
CA TRP A 103 -13.59 -0.64 -8.39
C TRP A 103 -15.02 -1.10 -8.75
N GLY A 104 -15.39 -1.05 -10.02
CA GLY A 104 -16.72 -1.43 -10.49
C GLY A 104 -17.85 -0.78 -9.66
N PRO A 105 -18.80 -1.57 -9.11
CA PRO A 105 -19.87 -1.06 -8.25
C PRO A 105 -19.37 -0.31 -7.00
N MET A 106 -18.23 -0.71 -6.43
CA MET A 106 -17.65 -0.10 -5.23
C MET A 106 -16.90 1.20 -5.50
N ALA A 107 -16.73 1.61 -6.77
CA ALA A 107 -16.23 2.94 -7.11
C ALA A 107 -17.34 4.02 -7.09
N ARG A 108 -18.61 3.59 -7.07
CA ARG A 108 -19.76 4.47 -7.31
C ARG A 108 -20.20 5.22 -6.05
N PRO A 109 -20.27 6.57 -6.06
CA PRO A 109 -20.65 7.35 -4.89
C PRO A 109 -22.03 6.96 -4.31
N GLU A 110 -23.00 6.64 -5.17
CA GLU A 110 -24.36 6.28 -4.79
C GLU A 110 -24.46 4.93 -4.06
N VAL A 111 -23.49 4.03 -4.28
CA VAL A 111 -23.33 2.79 -3.53
C VAL A 111 -22.63 3.09 -2.20
N LEU A 112 -21.48 3.78 -2.25
CA LEU A 112 -20.63 4.05 -1.08
C LEU A 112 -21.32 4.88 0.00
N LYS A 113 -22.23 5.79 -0.35
CA LYS A 113 -23.00 6.56 0.65
C LYS A 113 -23.83 5.70 1.61
N LYS A 114 -24.08 4.43 1.25
CA LYS A 114 -24.83 3.45 2.05
C LYS A 114 -23.92 2.45 2.78
N ILE A 115 -22.59 2.57 2.64
CA ILE A 115 -21.60 1.66 3.21
C ILE A 115 -20.68 2.43 4.15
N ARG A 116 -20.63 2.02 5.42
CA ARG A 116 -19.66 2.55 6.39
C ARG A 116 -18.36 1.76 6.30
N ILE A 117 -17.26 2.42 5.94
CA ILE A 117 -15.93 1.81 5.78
C ILE A 117 -15.01 2.27 6.91
N SER A 118 -14.20 1.36 7.42
CA SER A 118 -13.21 1.65 8.48
C SER A 118 -11.97 0.77 8.32
N GLN A 119 -10.81 1.25 8.77
CA GLN A 119 -9.55 0.49 8.75
C GLN A 119 -8.89 0.44 10.12
N SER A 120 -8.44 -0.74 10.53
CA SER A 120 -7.64 -0.96 11.72
C SER A 120 -6.93 -2.32 11.69
N GLY A 121 -5.75 -2.37 12.32
CA GLY A 121 -4.98 -3.61 12.45
C GLY A 121 -4.52 -4.21 11.13
N ARG A 122 -4.28 -3.36 10.12
CA ARG A 122 -3.95 -3.73 8.73
C ARG A 122 -5.07 -4.41 7.95
N PHE A 123 -6.32 -4.17 8.35
CA PHE A 123 -7.51 -4.64 7.65
C PHE A 123 -8.51 -3.51 7.47
N TYR A 124 -9.33 -3.59 6.42
CA TYR A 124 -10.54 -2.79 6.30
C TYR A 124 -11.78 -3.62 6.66
N ARG A 125 -12.84 -2.92 7.07
CA ARG A 125 -14.15 -3.48 7.42
C ARG A 125 -15.21 -2.56 6.84
N TRP A 126 -16.31 -3.16 6.40
CA TRP A 126 -17.49 -2.46 5.95
C TRP A 126 -18.73 -2.87 6.75
N ARG A 127 -19.69 -1.96 6.87
CA ARG A 127 -21.00 -2.21 7.48
C ARG A 127 -22.09 -1.51 6.68
N VAL A 128 -23.20 -2.19 6.48
CA VAL A 128 -24.41 -1.67 5.83
C VAL A 128 -25.60 -1.87 6.76
N ASP A 129 -26.59 -0.98 6.66
CA ASP A 129 -27.88 -1.18 7.33
C ASP A 129 -28.84 -1.95 6.40
N GLU A 130 -28.78 -1.67 5.10
CA GLU A 130 -29.40 -2.42 4.01
C GLU A 130 -28.38 -2.56 2.87
N PHE A 131 -28.31 -3.73 2.22
CA PHE A 131 -27.36 -3.99 1.13
C PHE A 131 -27.68 -3.12 -0.10
N PRO A 132 -26.81 -2.16 -0.50
CA PRO A 132 -27.04 -1.31 -1.67
C PRO A 132 -26.78 -2.04 -3.00
N ILE A 133 -25.99 -3.10 -2.94
CA ILE A 133 -25.65 -4.05 -4.01
C ILE A 133 -25.52 -5.44 -3.36
N PRO A 134 -25.53 -6.54 -4.12
CA PRO A 134 -25.27 -7.88 -3.58
C PRO A 134 -24.02 -7.91 -2.71
N ARG A 135 -24.08 -8.59 -1.56
CA ARG A 135 -22.95 -8.72 -0.62
C ARG A 135 -21.65 -9.14 -1.33
N ARG A 136 -21.76 -10.12 -2.23
CA ARG A 136 -20.63 -10.64 -2.99
C ARG A 136 -19.96 -9.57 -3.84
N ASP A 137 -20.72 -8.61 -4.36
CA ASP A 137 -20.15 -7.53 -5.16
C ASP A 137 -19.34 -6.56 -4.29
N ILE A 138 -19.74 -6.30 -3.04
CA ILE A 138 -18.92 -5.53 -2.09
C ILE A 138 -17.59 -6.26 -1.86
N GLU A 139 -17.66 -7.57 -1.60
CA GLU A 139 -16.49 -8.41 -1.28
C GLU A 139 -15.52 -8.56 -2.47
N GLN A 140 -16.03 -8.64 -3.70
CA GLN A 140 -15.22 -8.88 -4.90
C GLN A 140 -14.78 -7.61 -5.62
N HIS A 141 -15.34 -6.45 -5.27
CA HIS A 141 -15.00 -5.17 -5.88
C HIS A 141 -14.33 -4.19 -4.93
N SER A 142 -13.87 -4.67 -3.77
CA SER A 142 -13.06 -3.85 -2.88
C SER A 142 -12.05 -4.68 -2.09
N ALA A 143 -10.87 -4.11 -1.87
CA ALA A 143 -9.78 -4.77 -1.17
C ALA A 143 -8.95 -3.75 -0.37
N ASN A 144 -8.25 -4.24 0.65
CA ASN A 144 -7.27 -3.47 1.40
C ASN A 144 -5.87 -3.90 0.97
N MET A 145 -5.10 -2.96 0.44
CA MET A 145 -3.76 -3.21 -0.08
C MET A 145 -2.70 -2.56 0.81
N HIS A 146 -1.59 -3.27 0.97
CA HIS A 146 -0.39 -2.80 1.66
C HIS A 146 0.59 -2.23 0.63
N LEU A 147 0.84 -0.94 0.68
CA LEU A 147 1.62 -0.25 -0.34
C LEU A 147 3.07 -0.08 0.11
N ILE A 148 3.99 -0.79 -0.55
CA ILE A 148 5.43 -0.65 -0.40
C ILE A 148 5.93 0.30 -1.50
N PRO A 149 6.37 1.52 -1.20
CA PRO A 149 6.92 2.42 -2.22
C PRO A 149 8.26 1.88 -2.76
N ALA A 150 8.46 1.95 -4.08
CA ALA A 150 9.73 1.57 -4.71
C ALA A 150 10.80 2.68 -4.67
N SER A 151 10.43 3.92 -4.31
CA SER A 151 11.36 5.05 -4.15
C SER A 151 10.76 6.15 -3.28
N ALA A 152 11.56 7.14 -2.89
CA ALA A 152 11.10 8.30 -2.13
C ALA A 152 10.00 9.09 -2.87
N GLY A 153 10.14 9.30 -4.19
CA GLY A 153 9.12 9.99 -4.98
C GLY A 153 7.79 9.23 -5.01
N ILE A 154 7.82 7.90 -5.06
CA ILE A 154 6.60 7.08 -4.96
C ILE A 154 6.01 7.14 -3.56
N ALA A 155 6.85 7.15 -2.51
CA ALA A 155 6.39 7.31 -1.13
C ALA A 155 5.60 8.62 -0.95
N ASP A 156 6.12 9.73 -1.47
CA ASP A 156 5.45 11.03 -1.42
C ASP A 156 4.12 11.03 -2.20
N GLN A 157 4.07 10.39 -3.36
CA GLN A 157 2.83 10.25 -4.15
C GLN A 157 1.78 9.39 -3.44
N ILE A 158 2.19 8.26 -2.84
CA ILE A 158 1.30 7.43 -2.02
C ILE A 158 0.77 8.22 -0.83
N ASP A 159 1.59 9.09 -0.23
CA ASP A 159 1.19 9.88 0.93
C ASP A 159 0.09 10.89 0.65
N GLN A 160 0.00 11.33 -0.61
CA GLN A 160 -0.99 12.28 -1.10
C GLN A 160 -2.30 11.62 -1.55
N ILE A 161 -2.38 10.28 -1.57
CA ILE A 161 -3.62 9.58 -1.83
C ILE A 161 -4.60 9.87 -0.69
N ASP A 162 -5.74 10.44 -1.02
CA ASP A 162 -6.81 10.75 -0.09
C ASP A 162 -8.11 10.01 -0.42
N PRO A 163 -8.98 9.75 0.58
CA PRO A 163 -10.30 9.18 0.35
C PRO A 163 -11.08 9.92 -0.73
N ASP A 164 -11.93 9.17 -1.45
CA ASP A 164 -12.75 9.61 -2.57
C ASP A 164 -12.02 9.96 -3.87
N GLN A 165 -10.69 10.04 -3.86
CA GLN A 165 -9.92 10.18 -5.09
C GLN A 165 -9.97 8.93 -5.94
N PHE A 166 -9.83 9.11 -7.25
CA PHE A 166 -9.53 8.02 -8.16
C PHE A 166 -8.04 8.03 -8.47
N VAL A 167 -7.43 6.86 -8.50
CA VAL A 167 -5.99 6.71 -8.77
C VAL A 167 -5.75 5.53 -9.70
N ARG A 168 -4.67 5.63 -10.48
CA ARG A 168 -3.99 4.46 -11.07
C ARG A 168 -2.78 4.14 -10.24
N LEU A 169 -2.59 2.86 -9.96
CA LEU A 169 -1.42 2.33 -9.29
C LEU A 169 -0.86 1.17 -10.12
N GLY A 170 0.45 1.12 -10.25
CA GLY A 170 1.14 0.04 -10.96
C GLY A 170 2.38 -0.42 -10.22
N GLY A 171 2.72 -1.69 -10.37
CA GLY A 171 3.86 -2.30 -9.71
C GLY A 171 3.78 -3.82 -9.71
N TYR A 172 4.16 -4.43 -8.59
CA TYR A 172 4.24 -5.87 -8.44
C TYR A 172 3.51 -6.34 -7.19
N LEU A 173 2.81 -7.46 -7.27
CA LEU A 173 2.48 -8.24 -6.07
C LEU A 173 3.76 -8.89 -5.57
N VAL A 174 4.03 -8.81 -4.27
CA VAL A 174 5.29 -9.28 -3.69
C VAL A 174 5.10 -10.16 -2.45
N ASN A 175 5.98 -11.13 -2.31
CA ASN A 175 6.25 -11.80 -1.03
C ASN A 175 7.47 -11.13 -0.38
N VAL A 176 7.50 -11.10 0.95
CA VAL A 176 8.63 -10.52 1.68
C VAL A 176 9.12 -11.49 2.76
N ASP A 177 10.43 -11.70 2.80
CA ASP A 177 11.12 -12.55 3.76
C ASP A 177 12.16 -11.74 4.53
N ARG A 178 12.47 -12.18 5.77
CA ARG A 178 13.63 -11.73 6.55
C ARG A 178 14.45 -12.93 7.01
N ALA A 179 15.73 -12.70 7.28
CA ALA A 179 16.66 -13.75 7.71
C ALA A 179 16.29 -14.39 9.07
N ASP A 180 15.53 -13.68 9.92
CA ASP A 180 15.02 -14.17 11.20
C ASP A 180 13.82 -15.13 11.07
N GLY A 181 13.37 -15.41 9.85
CA GLY A 181 12.25 -16.30 9.56
C GLY A 181 10.89 -15.62 9.51
N TRP A 182 10.82 -14.29 9.72
CA TRP A 182 9.61 -13.52 9.48
C TRP A 182 9.24 -13.54 7.99
N ARG A 183 7.93 -13.66 7.73
CA ARG A 183 7.38 -13.77 6.38
C ARG A 183 6.09 -12.96 6.27
N TRP A 184 5.96 -12.29 5.13
CA TRP A 184 4.73 -11.64 4.73
C TRP A 184 4.42 -12.05 3.29
N ARG A 185 3.18 -12.47 3.04
CA ARG A 185 2.76 -13.09 1.79
C ARG A 185 1.58 -12.34 1.22
N THR A 186 1.65 -12.01 -0.06
CA THR A 186 0.55 -11.37 -0.78
C THR A 186 -0.51 -12.39 -1.11
N SER A 187 -1.78 -11.97 -1.09
CA SER A 187 -2.80 -12.74 -1.80
C SER A 187 -2.61 -12.63 -3.31
N LEU A 188 -2.86 -13.74 -4.00
CA LEU A 188 -3.01 -13.83 -5.46
C LEU A 188 -4.45 -14.16 -5.87
N THR A 189 -5.31 -14.44 -4.89
CA THR A 189 -6.71 -14.82 -5.12
C THR A 189 -7.55 -13.55 -5.06
N ARG A 190 -8.61 -13.45 -5.88
CA ARG A 190 -9.46 -12.25 -5.96
C ARG A 190 -10.76 -12.36 -5.17
N SER A 191 -11.10 -13.57 -4.74
CA SER A 191 -12.36 -13.89 -4.05
C SER A 191 -12.16 -14.34 -2.61
N ASP A 192 -10.93 -14.28 -2.10
CA ASP A 192 -10.65 -14.54 -0.70
C ASP A 192 -11.05 -13.36 0.16
N THR A 193 -11.43 -13.66 1.40
CA THR A 193 -11.83 -12.66 2.38
C THR A 193 -11.22 -13.03 3.73
N GLY A 194 -10.95 -12.03 4.56
CA GLY A 194 -10.38 -12.24 5.89
C GLY A 194 -8.85 -12.17 5.94
N ALA A 195 -8.27 -12.80 6.97
CA ALA A 195 -6.83 -12.75 7.23
C ALA A 195 -6.05 -13.44 6.11
N GLY A 196 -5.09 -12.74 5.52
CA GLY A 196 -4.29 -13.25 4.40
C GLY A 196 -4.85 -12.95 3.00
N ALA A 197 -6.02 -12.31 2.90
CA ALA A 197 -6.61 -11.91 1.61
C ALA A 197 -6.09 -10.58 1.06
N CYS A 198 -5.24 -9.87 1.83
CA CYS A 198 -4.73 -8.56 1.43
C CYS A 198 -3.53 -8.69 0.48
N GLU A 199 -3.50 -7.84 -0.52
CA GLU A 199 -2.41 -7.73 -1.47
C GLU A 199 -1.27 -6.91 -0.86
N ILE A 200 -0.04 -7.35 -1.08
CA ILE A 200 1.15 -6.58 -0.78
C ILE A 200 1.71 -6.11 -2.11
N VAL A 201 1.71 -4.80 -2.32
CA VAL A 201 2.01 -4.20 -3.61
C VAL A 201 3.28 -3.38 -3.50
N LEU A 202 4.35 -3.80 -4.19
CA LEU A 202 5.51 -2.96 -4.46
C LEU A 202 5.14 -1.98 -5.56
N VAL A 203 4.88 -0.74 -5.17
CA VAL A 203 4.36 0.32 -6.02
C VAL A 203 5.49 1.00 -6.74
N THR A 204 5.41 1.04 -8.07
CA THR A 204 6.40 1.71 -8.93
C THR A 204 5.83 2.94 -9.61
N ARG A 205 4.50 3.08 -9.67
CA ARG A 205 3.79 4.20 -10.31
C ARG A 205 2.50 4.52 -9.58
N VAL A 206 2.25 5.82 -9.40
CA VAL A 206 0.97 6.35 -8.91
C VAL A 206 0.56 7.53 -9.78
N GLN A 207 -0.71 7.56 -10.19
CA GLN A 207 -1.28 8.67 -10.96
C GLN A 207 -2.68 9.01 -10.42
N PRO A 208 -2.87 10.19 -9.81
CA PRO A 208 -4.19 10.70 -9.50
C PRO A 208 -5.01 10.93 -10.77
N LEU A 209 -6.31 10.63 -10.71
CA LEU A 209 -7.26 10.84 -11.79
C LEU A 209 -8.26 11.93 -11.39
N PRO A 210 -8.46 12.99 -12.20
CA PRO A 210 -9.29 14.14 -11.84
C PRO A 210 -10.74 13.77 -11.47
N ASP A 211 -11.36 12.77 -12.10
CA ASP A 211 -12.73 12.31 -11.82
C ASP A 211 -12.99 10.88 -12.34
N GLY A 212 -12.23 9.88 -11.86
CA GLY A 212 -12.50 8.46 -12.18
C GLY A 212 -12.30 8.06 -13.63
N GLY A 213 -11.34 8.68 -14.32
CA GLY A 213 -10.88 8.20 -15.62
C GLY A 213 -11.88 8.36 -16.75
N ARG A 214 -12.97 9.13 -16.59
CA ARG A 214 -13.80 9.56 -17.73
C ARG A 214 -13.00 10.56 -18.58
N GLY A 215 -12.10 10.02 -19.40
CA GLY A 215 -11.70 10.66 -20.64
C GLY A 215 -12.94 10.84 -21.52
N ASN A 216 -12.99 11.96 -22.23
CA ASN A 216 -14.02 12.33 -23.20
C ASN A 216 -14.56 11.16 -24.04
#